data_AF-A0A1V5IKP8-F1
#
_entry.id   AF-A0A1V5IKP8-F1
#
_cell.length_a   1.000
_cell.length_b   1.000
_cell.length_c   1.000
_cell.angle_alpha   90.00
_cell.angle_beta   90.00
_cell.angle_gamma   90.00
#
_symmetry.space_group_name_H-M   'P 1'
#
loop_
_entity.id
_entity.type
_entity.pdbx_description
1 polymer ?
#
loop_
_entity_poly.entity_id
_entity_poly.type
_entity_poly.pdbx_seq_one_letter_code
_entity_poly.pdbx_strand_id
1 'polypeptide(L)'
;MKHSSLFLLMICLIGGFVLLSGCTTSPGGPDVTPTLTPVPTTTRDPSSCTGDGDCVPAQCCHPESCVNKQYQPDCSAVLCSAACLGPLDCGAGHCRCIEGKCQVVPGPGPVSAGQATLIIAVKDAPKVKDDDGTITRLLLNISEVSVQKAAPNQTITQTDEEVSATESGETDTAGWITVLNETQSVDLLQFVNVSRILGQKTLEAGTYTQIRLKIDSGAITVDGTDYPLTVPSGVLKLNRGFVLVPNETRMLTLDFNVEKSVVRTRSDKYLLKPVIAVVSERG
;
A
#
# COMPACT_ATOMS: atom_id res chain seq x y z
N MET A 1 36.34 1.92 43.32
CA MET A 1 35.79 2.71 44.45
C MET A 1 34.28 2.51 44.44
N LYS A 2 33.72 2.23 45.61
CA LYS A 2 32.46 1.55 45.85
C LYS A 2 31.61 2.46 46.74
N HIS A 3 30.45 2.90 46.27
CA HIS A 3 29.39 3.55 47.06
C HIS A 3 28.08 3.25 46.31
N SER A 4 27.14 2.41 46.73
CA SER A 4 26.52 2.07 48.02
C SER A 4 25.68 3.20 48.63
N SER A 5 24.44 2.83 48.97
CA SER A 5 23.37 3.54 49.70
C SER A 5 22.53 4.53 48.87
N LEU A 6 21.21 4.67 49.07
CA LEU A 6 20.40 4.33 50.23
C LEU A 6 18.91 4.18 49.84
N PHE A 7 18.25 3.24 50.51
CA PHE A 7 16.81 3.04 50.61
C PHE A 7 16.09 4.30 51.12
N LEU A 8 14.93 4.66 50.55
CA LEU A 8 13.87 5.31 51.32
C LEU A 8 12.48 4.95 50.78
N LEU A 9 11.84 4.06 51.52
CA LEU A 9 10.42 3.70 51.43
C LEU A 9 9.63 4.81 52.16
N MET A 10 8.67 5.46 51.50
CA MET A 10 7.76 6.39 52.15
C MET A 10 6.31 5.96 51.87
N ILE A 11 5.73 5.34 52.90
CA ILE A 11 4.32 4.99 53.03
C ILE A 11 3.58 6.26 53.45
N CYS A 12 2.57 6.67 52.67
CA CYS A 12 1.59 7.66 53.10
C CYS A 12 0.18 7.10 52.88
N LEU A 13 -0.34 6.42 53.93
CA LEU A 13 -1.77 6.51 54.27
C LEU A 13 -2.05 7.98 54.59
N ILE A 14 -3.18 8.57 54.15
CA ILE A 14 -4.45 8.82 54.89
C ILE A 14 -5.36 9.69 54.01
N GLY A 15 -6.68 9.53 54.13
CA GLY A 15 -7.62 10.64 53.99
C GLY A 15 -8.59 10.56 52.82
N GLY A 16 -9.71 9.85 53.04
CA GLY A 16 -10.90 10.03 52.22
C GLY A 16 -11.49 11.43 52.41
N PHE A 17 -11.90 12.04 51.29
CA PHE A 17 -12.75 13.22 51.28
C PHE A 17 -13.86 12.99 50.25
N VAL A 18 -15.02 12.55 50.73
CA VAL A 18 -16.26 12.50 49.97
C VAL A 18 -16.80 13.92 49.90
N LEU A 19 -16.64 14.56 48.75
CA LEU A 19 -17.31 15.84 48.46
C LEU A 19 -18.71 15.54 47.93
N LEU A 20 -19.69 15.69 48.83
CA LEU A 20 -21.10 15.87 48.46
C LEU A 20 -21.25 17.25 47.79
N SER A 21 -21.29 17.27 46.46
CA SER A 21 -21.74 18.44 45.71
C SER A 21 -23.25 18.49 45.72
N GLY A 22 -23.80 19.40 46.54
CA GLY A 22 -25.22 19.70 46.61
C GLY A 22 -25.75 20.32 45.31
N CYS A 23 -26.94 19.90 44.91
CA CYS A 23 -27.71 20.52 43.84
C CYS A 23 -28.38 21.78 44.38
N THR A 24 -27.99 22.96 43.89
CA THR A 24 -28.75 24.21 44.09
C THR A 24 -29.74 24.37 42.96
N THR A 25 -31.04 24.20 43.26
CA THR A 25 -32.15 24.56 42.36
C THR A 25 -32.23 26.08 42.22
N SER A 26 -32.01 26.58 41.01
CA SER A 26 -32.24 27.98 40.62
C SER A 26 -33.75 28.23 40.40
N PRO A 27 -34.32 29.38 40.82
CA PRO A 27 -35.72 29.69 40.57
C PRO A 27 -35.95 30.08 39.11
N GLY A 28 -37.07 29.60 38.56
CA GLY A 28 -37.46 29.74 37.16
C GLY A 28 -37.60 31.20 36.71
N GLY A 29 -36.95 31.51 35.58
CA GLY A 29 -37.28 32.64 34.74
C GLY A 29 -38.51 32.33 33.86
N PRO A 30 -39.20 33.35 33.34
CA PRO A 30 -40.38 33.16 32.50
C PRO A 30 -40.03 32.37 31.24
N ASP A 31 -40.82 31.32 31.00
CA ASP A 31 -40.81 30.46 29.83
C ASP A 31 -41.14 31.28 28.58
N VAL A 32 -40.11 31.83 27.94
CA VAL A 32 -40.18 32.26 26.55
C VAL A 32 -39.93 31.02 25.70
N THR A 33 -41.01 30.39 25.25
CA THR A 33 -40.97 29.36 24.21
C THR A 33 -40.12 29.89 23.05
N PRO A 34 -38.95 29.31 22.75
CA PRO A 34 -38.24 29.67 21.54
C PRO A 34 -39.11 29.21 20.38
N THR A 35 -39.68 30.17 19.65
CA THR A 35 -40.30 29.92 18.36
C THR A 35 -39.25 29.28 17.48
N LEU A 36 -39.38 27.97 17.26
CA LEU A 36 -38.62 27.23 16.28
C LEU A 36 -39.04 27.76 14.91
N THR A 37 -38.36 28.80 14.44
CA THR A 37 -38.39 29.15 13.02
C THR A 37 -37.89 27.91 12.28
N PRO A 38 -38.65 27.32 11.35
CA PRO A 38 -38.12 26.25 10.53
C PRO A 38 -36.91 26.80 9.78
N VAL A 39 -35.72 26.31 10.12
CA VAL A 39 -34.54 26.49 9.27
C VAL A 39 -34.95 25.96 7.90
N PRO A 40 -34.81 26.73 6.82
CA PRO A 40 -35.09 26.21 5.50
C PRO A 40 -34.25 24.95 5.34
N THR A 41 -34.90 23.81 5.11
CA THR A 41 -34.23 22.59 4.67
C THR A 41 -33.76 22.84 3.25
N THR A 42 -32.75 23.70 3.08
CA THR A 42 -31.91 23.71 1.91
C THR A 42 -31.26 22.34 1.93
N THR A 43 -31.80 21.43 1.13
CA THR A 43 -31.14 20.19 0.74
C THR A 43 -29.82 20.60 0.11
N ARG A 44 -28.78 20.74 0.93
CA ARG A 44 -27.43 21.09 0.50
C ARG A 44 -27.01 20.00 -0.48
N ASP A 45 -26.51 20.44 -1.63
CA ASP A 45 -25.92 19.56 -2.63
C ASP A 45 -24.88 18.65 -1.93
N PRO A 46 -25.05 17.30 -1.97
CA PRO A 46 -24.14 16.36 -1.33
C PRO A 46 -22.69 16.48 -1.79
N SER A 47 -22.45 17.08 -2.95
CA SER A 47 -21.12 17.34 -3.49
C SER A 47 -20.53 18.69 -3.06
N SER A 48 -21.28 19.59 -2.41
CA SER A 48 -20.78 20.92 -2.06
C SER A 48 -19.65 20.89 -1.02
N CYS A 49 -18.60 21.70 -1.17
CA CYS A 49 -17.45 21.74 -0.28
C CYS A 49 -16.81 23.13 -0.17
N THR A 50 -15.97 23.32 0.86
CA THR A 50 -15.19 24.56 1.04
C THR A 50 -13.68 24.34 0.95
N GLY A 51 -13.21 23.11 1.17
CA GLY A 51 -11.82 22.71 0.95
C GLY A 51 -11.67 21.20 0.78
N ASP A 52 -10.47 20.75 0.39
CA ASP A 52 -10.20 19.34 0.06
C ASP A 52 -10.56 18.38 1.20
N GLY A 53 -10.32 18.77 2.46
CA GLY A 53 -10.65 17.98 3.65
C GLY A 53 -12.15 17.85 3.96
N ASP A 54 -13.02 18.43 3.13
CA ASP A 54 -14.46 18.19 3.18
C ASP A 54 -14.88 17.03 2.28
N CYS A 55 -14.03 16.55 1.37
CA CYS A 55 -14.42 15.59 0.35
C CYS A 55 -13.92 14.18 0.67
N VAL A 56 -14.83 13.21 0.63
CA VAL A 56 -14.56 11.80 0.88
C VAL A 56 -15.24 10.93 -0.18
N PRO A 57 -14.83 9.67 -0.37
CA PRO A 57 -15.51 8.76 -1.29
C PRO A 57 -17.01 8.60 -0.95
N ALA A 58 -17.85 8.58 -1.98
CA ALA A 58 -19.30 8.50 -1.81
C ALA A 58 -19.82 7.09 -1.50
N GLN A 59 -18.99 6.07 -1.71
CA GLN A 59 -19.29 4.67 -1.46
C GLN A 59 -18.16 4.02 -0.66
N CYS A 60 -18.49 2.99 0.13
CA CYS A 60 -17.50 2.27 0.95
C CYS A 60 -16.56 1.38 0.15
N CYS A 61 -17.04 0.78 -0.95
CA CYS A 61 -16.25 -0.07 -1.82
C CYS A 61 -16.50 0.36 -3.27
N HIS A 62 -15.47 0.34 -4.11
CA HIS A 62 -15.57 0.75 -5.51
C HIS A 62 -16.14 2.17 -5.72
N PRO A 63 -15.73 3.19 -4.95
CA PRO A 63 -16.27 4.53 -5.12
C PRO A 63 -15.87 5.11 -6.49
N GLU A 64 -16.87 5.59 -7.22
CA GLU A 64 -16.68 6.28 -8.50
C GLU A 64 -16.83 7.80 -8.36
N SER A 65 -17.23 8.28 -7.18
CA SER A 65 -17.53 9.69 -6.94
C SER A 65 -17.18 10.14 -5.52
N CYS A 66 -17.22 11.46 -5.31
CA CYS A 66 -16.90 12.09 -4.04
C CYS A 66 -18.11 12.86 -3.50
N VAL A 67 -18.30 12.81 -2.19
CA VAL A 67 -19.30 13.59 -1.45
C VAL A 67 -18.64 14.39 -0.36
N ASN A 68 -19.35 15.38 0.16
CA ASN A 68 -18.97 16.03 1.39
C ASN A 68 -19.04 15.02 2.55
N LYS A 69 -18.05 15.04 3.45
CA LYS A 69 -17.94 14.17 4.64
C LYS A 69 -19.19 14.17 5.52
N GLN A 70 -19.98 15.23 5.53
CA GLN A 70 -21.26 15.27 6.25
C GLN A 70 -22.28 14.24 5.73
N TYR A 71 -22.11 13.78 4.48
CA TYR A 71 -22.93 12.78 3.81
C TYR A 71 -22.18 11.45 3.62
N GLN A 72 -21.05 11.25 4.30
CA GLN A 72 -20.25 10.05 4.14
C GLN A 72 -21.05 8.79 4.55
N PRO A 73 -20.94 7.68 3.82
CA PRO A 73 -21.55 6.43 4.23
C PRO A 73 -20.87 5.88 5.50
N ASP A 74 -21.63 5.16 6.33
CA ASP A 74 -21.06 4.37 7.42
C ASP A 74 -20.50 3.05 6.85
N CYS A 75 -19.18 2.91 6.90
CA CYS A 75 -18.47 1.75 6.38
C CYS A 75 -18.05 0.75 7.46
N SER A 76 -18.49 0.92 8.72
CA SER A 76 -18.03 0.12 9.87
C SER A 76 -18.36 -1.38 9.77
N ALA A 77 -19.40 -1.76 9.03
CA ALA A 77 -19.85 -3.14 8.87
C ALA A 77 -19.76 -3.66 7.42
N VAL A 78 -19.07 -2.94 6.53
CA VAL A 78 -18.99 -3.30 5.11
C VAL A 78 -17.78 -4.18 4.83
N LEU A 79 -18.00 -5.34 4.22
CA LEU A 79 -16.96 -6.20 3.70
C LEU A 79 -16.76 -5.92 2.22
N CYS A 80 -15.66 -5.27 1.86
CA CYS A 80 -15.29 -5.03 0.47
C CYS A 80 -14.64 -6.27 -0.16
N SER A 81 -14.83 -6.45 -1.46
CA SER A 81 -14.03 -7.39 -2.24
C SER A 81 -12.57 -6.96 -2.28
N ALA A 82 -11.65 -7.89 -2.51
CA ALA A 82 -10.23 -7.58 -2.73
C ALA A 82 -9.94 -6.95 -4.12
N ALA A 83 -10.95 -6.86 -4.99
CA ALA A 83 -10.82 -6.16 -6.26
C ALA A 83 -10.62 -4.67 -6.03
N CYS A 84 -9.79 -4.03 -6.85
CA CYS A 84 -9.66 -2.58 -6.92
C CYS A 84 -10.38 -2.08 -8.19
N LEU A 85 -11.44 -1.27 -8.08
CA LEU A 85 -12.17 -0.71 -9.23
C LEU A 85 -12.16 0.83 -9.29
N GLY A 86 -11.59 1.37 -10.36
CA GLY A 86 -11.57 2.81 -10.60
C GLY A 86 -10.54 3.56 -9.75
N PRO A 87 -10.37 4.87 -9.98
CA PRO A 87 -9.22 5.60 -9.44
C PRO A 87 -9.27 5.75 -7.91
N LEU A 88 -10.44 5.89 -7.28
CA LEU A 88 -10.52 6.06 -5.83
C LEU A 88 -10.27 4.75 -5.07
N ASP A 89 -10.84 3.65 -5.55
CA ASP A 89 -10.69 2.33 -4.93
C ASP A 89 -9.26 1.81 -5.14
N CYS A 90 -8.74 2.00 -6.34
CA CYS A 90 -7.36 1.67 -6.69
C CYS A 90 -6.37 2.76 -6.24
N GLY A 91 -6.71 3.72 -5.37
CA GLY A 91 -5.78 4.76 -4.89
C GLY A 91 -4.99 5.55 -5.97
N ALA A 92 -5.46 5.54 -7.22
CA ALA A 92 -4.93 6.28 -8.37
C ALA A 92 -5.59 7.66 -8.53
N GLY A 93 -6.58 7.96 -7.68
CA GLY A 93 -7.23 9.24 -7.52
C GLY A 93 -7.64 9.47 -6.08
N HIS A 94 -8.09 10.69 -5.81
CA HIS A 94 -8.63 11.07 -4.50
C HIS A 94 -9.70 12.15 -4.66
N CYS A 95 -10.42 12.41 -3.56
CA CYS A 95 -11.42 13.45 -3.51
C CYS A 95 -10.81 14.81 -3.19
N ARG A 96 -11.15 15.82 -4.00
CA ARG A 96 -10.78 17.23 -3.79
C ARG A 96 -11.96 18.15 -3.96
N CYS A 97 -11.85 19.32 -3.35
CA CYS A 97 -12.79 20.41 -3.55
C CYS A 97 -12.34 21.30 -4.69
N ILE A 98 -12.93 21.14 -5.86
CA ILE A 98 -12.65 21.93 -7.05
C ILE A 98 -13.89 22.75 -7.37
N GLU A 99 -13.72 24.08 -7.36
CA GLU A 99 -14.79 25.05 -7.65
C GLU A 99 -16.03 24.87 -6.74
N GLY A 100 -15.80 24.55 -5.46
CA GLY A 100 -16.86 24.34 -4.47
C GLY A 100 -17.59 23.01 -4.59
N LYS A 101 -17.10 22.08 -5.41
CA LYS A 101 -17.64 20.71 -5.55
C LYS A 101 -16.59 19.64 -5.31
N CYS A 102 -16.99 18.59 -4.61
CA CYS A 102 -16.21 17.39 -4.40
C CYS A 102 -16.11 16.62 -5.72
N GLN A 103 -14.90 16.49 -6.23
CA GLN A 103 -14.61 15.85 -7.50
C GLN A 103 -13.49 14.82 -7.30
N VAL A 104 -13.55 13.76 -8.10
CA VAL A 104 -12.45 12.80 -8.22
C VAL A 104 -11.36 13.47 -9.07
N VAL A 105 -10.16 13.57 -8.53
CA VAL A 105 -8.99 14.04 -9.28
C VAL A 105 -7.95 12.93 -9.41
N PRO A 106 -7.13 12.94 -10.47
CA PRO A 106 -6.02 12.01 -10.62
C PRO A 106 -4.94 12.20 -9.55
N GLY A 107 -4.21 11.12 -9.29
CA GLY A 107 -3.07 11.11 -8.39
C GLY A 107 -3.47 10.95 -6.92
N PRO A 108 -2.48 10.77 -6.04
CA PRO A 108 -2.74 10.50 -4.64
C PRO A 108 -3.17 11.74 -3.89
N GLY A 109 -4.09 11.55 -2.95
CA GLY A 109 -4.54 12.61 -2.07
C GLY A 109 -3.52 12.96 -0.99
N PRO A 110 -3.76 14.06 -0.25
CA PRO A 110 -3.05 14.29 0.98
C PRO A 110 -3.30 13.09 1.90
N VAL A 111 -2.29 12.22 2.03
CA VAL A 111 -2.30 11.15 3.02
C VAL A 111 -2.14 11.76 4.40
N SER A 112 -2.83 11.20 5.39
CA SER A 112 -2.57 11.57 6.78
C SER A 112 -1.10 11.28 7.10
N ALA A 113 -0.41 12.23 7.71
CA ALA A 113 0.97 12.03 8.13
C ALA A 113 1.06 10.83 9.09
N GLY A 114 2.07 10.00 8.90
CA GLY A 114 2.25 8.79 9.69
C GLY A 114 3.24 7.84 9.05
N GLN A 115 3.40 6.67 9.66
CA GLN A 115 4.25 5.61 9.15
C GLN A 115 3.42 4.36 8.87
N ALA A 116 3.87 3.55 7.91
CA ALA A 116 3.30 2.26 7.56
C ALA A 116 4.43 1.25 7.39
N THR A 117 4.15 -0.02 7.59
CA THR A 117 5.11 -1.10 7.34
C THR A 117 4.86 -1.69 5.96
N LEU A 118 5.86 -1.65 5.08
CA LEU A 118 5.84 -2.32 3.79
C LEU A 118 6.60 -3.65 3.89
N ILE A 119 5.97 -4.73 3.44
CA ILE A 119 6.60 -6.04 3.23
C ILE A 119 6.60 -6.31 1.73
N ILE A 120 7.75 -6.67 1.17
CA ILE A 120 7.86 -7.17 -0.21
C ILE A 120 8.12 -8.67 -0.16
N ALA A 121 7.27 -9.43 -0.84
CA ALA A 121 7.40 -10.86 -1.00
C ALA A 121 7.43 -11.25 -2.47
N VAL A 122 7.89 -12.46 -2.76
CA VAL A 122 7.91 -13.06 -4.11
C VAL A 122 7.28 -14.44 -4.09
N LYS A 123 6.64 -14.80 -5.20
CA LYS A 123 6.13 -16.15 -5.48
C LYS A 123 6.10 -16.38 -7.01
N ASP A 124 5.80 -17.60 -7.43
CA ASP A 124 5.51 -17.95 -8.82
C ASP A 124 4.01 -18.19 -9.01
N ALA A 125 3.49 -17.79 -10.16
CA ALA A 125 2.12 -18.00 -10.55
C ALA A 125 1.90 -19.49 -10.87
N PRO A 126 0.72 -20.06 -10.61
CA PRO A 126 0.44 -21.44 -10.98
C PRO A 126 0.67 -21.71 -12.47
N LYS A 127 1.40 -22.79 -12.75
CA LYS A 127 1.76 -23.24 -14.10
C LYS A 127 0.55 -23.49 -15.00
N VAL A 128 0.62 -23.00 -16.23
CA VAL A 128 -0.22 -23.40 -17.35
C VAL A 128 0.65 -24.28 -18.24
N LYS A 129 0.30 -25.57 -18.38
CA LYS A 129 1.11 -26.52 -19.13
C LYS A 129 1.38 -26.03 -20.56
N ASP A 130 2.64 -25.74 -20.86
CA ASP A 130 3.12 -25.44 -22.21
C ASP A 130 4.00 -26.59 -22.75
N ASP A 131 4.10 -26.66 -24.09
CA ASP A 131 4.82 -27.69 -24.83
C ASP A 131 6.36 -27.44 -24.93
N ASP A 132 6.91 -26.37 -24.34
CA ASP A 132 8.34 -25.95 -24.44
C ASP A 132 9.20 -26.42 -23.26
N GLY A 133 9.14 -27.72 -22.95
CA GLY A 133 9.94 -28.34 -21.90
C GLY A 133 9.48 -27.98 -20.48
N THR A 134 9.81 -28.83 -19.52
CA THR A 134 9.41 -28.60 -18.12
C THR A 134 10.49 -27.80 -17.41
N ILE A 135 10.23 -26.52 -17.14
CA ILE A 135 11.06 -25.73 -16.23
C ILE A 135 10.85 -26.27 -14.81
N THR A 136 11.89 -26.80 -14.19
CA THR A 136 11.82 -27.38 -12.83
C THR A 136 12.47 -26.51 -11.76
N ARG A 137 13.30 -25.54 -12.16
CA ARG A 137 13.92 -24.57 -11.25
C ARG A 137 14.17 -23.24 -11.94
N LEU A 138 13.96 -22.14 -11.22
CA LEU A 138 14.37 -20.79 -11.64
C LEU A 138 14.97 -20.05 -10.44
N LEU A 139 16.30 -20.08 -10.34
CA LEU A 139 17.05 -19.39 -9.30
C LEU A 139 17.38 -17.96 -9.73
N LEU A 140 17.07 -16.98 -8.88
CA LEU A 140 17.45 -15.58 -9.03
C LEU A 140 18.23 -15.10 -7.80
N ASN A 141 19.32 -14.37 -8.02
CA ASN A 141 20.07 -13.68 -6.97
C ASN A 141 19.66 -12.20 -6.95
N ILE A 142 18.79 -11.84 -6.01
CA ILE A 142 18.23 -10.50 -5.86
C ILE A 142 19.06 -9.74 -4.82
N SER A 143 19.70 -8.64 -5.20
CA SER A 143 20.61 -7.87 -4.34
C SER A 143 20.02 -6.58 -3.77
N GLU A 144 19.00 -6.03 -4.43
CA GLU A 144 18.30 -4.84 -3.95
C GLU A 144 16.80 -4.93 -4.28
N VAL A 145 15.97 -4.49 -3.35
CA VAL A 145 14.59 -4.09 -3.62
C VAL A 145 14.41 -2.65 -3.14
N SER A 146 13.90 -1.79 -4.00
CA SER A 146 13.64 -0.38 -3.68
C SER A 146 12.29 0.08 -4.23
N VAL A 147 11.71 1.10 -3.63
CA VAL A 147 10.43 1.69 -4.03
C VAL A 147 10.58 3.20 -4.21
N GLN A 148 9.83 3.78 -5.14
CA GLN A 148 9.88 5.22 -5.41
C GLN A 148 8.67 5.93 -4.82
N LYS A 149 8.88 6.95 -3.98
CA LYS A 149 7.79 7.79 -3.44
C LYS A 149 7.27 8.72 -4.53
N ALA A 150 5.95 8.84 -4.64
CA ALA A 150 5.29 9.71 -5.61
C ALA A 150 5.51 11.19 -5.31
N ALA A 151 5.70 11.99 -6.36
CA ALA A 151 5.59 13.45 -6.25
C ALA A 151 4.11 13.86 -6.06
N PRO A 152 3.83 15.05 -5.48
CA PRO A 152 2.47 15.56 -5.37
C PRO A 152 1.76 15.62 -6.73
N ASN A 153 0.48 15.21 -6.77
CA ASN A 153 -0.35 15.14 -7.99
C ASN A 153 0.18 14.23 -9.11
N GLN A 154 1.16 13.37 -8.84
CA GLN A 154 1.63 12.40 -9.83
C GLN A 154 0.58 11.28 -10.00
N THR A 155 0.12 11.07 -11.23
CA THR A 155 -0.74 9.92 -11.54
C THR A 155 0.03 8.62 -11.34
N ILE A 156 -0.61 7.64 -10.71
CA ILE A 156 -0.05 6.30 -10.58
C ILE A 156 -0.92 5.28 -11.29
N THR A 157 -0.29 4.24 -11.82
CA THR A 157 -0.98 3.08 -12.38
C THR A 157 -1.16 2.04 -11.29
N GLN A 158 -2.42 1.71 -10.98
CA GLN A 158 -2.75 0.63 -10.07
C GLN A 158 -3.56 -0.44 -10.80
N THR A 159 -3.00 -1.66 -10.91
CA THR A 159 -3.63 -2.85 -11.47
C THR A 159 -3.07 -4.13 -10.83
N ASP A 160 -3.92 -5.08 -10.49
CA ASP A 160 -3.46 -6.39 -9.99
C ASP A 160 -3.16 -7.36 -11.13
N GLU A 161 -3.28 -6.90 -12.37
CA GLU A 161 -2.95 -7.66 -13.57
C GLU A 161 -1.44 -7.82 -13.75
N GLU A 162 -1.06 -8.84 -14.53
CA GLU A 162 0.32 -9.06 -14.95
C GLU A 162 0.83 -7.87 -15.76
N VAL A 163 1.99 -7.33 -15.35
CA VAL A 163 2.72 -6.30 -16.09
C VAL A 163 4.08 -6.83 -16.51
N SER A 164 4.55 -6.42 -17.69
CA SER A 164 5.93 -6.68 -18.09
C SER A 164 6.86 -5.73 -17.34
N ALA A 165 7.91 -6.27 -16.72
CA ALA A 165 8.95 -5.46 -16.12
C ALA A 165 9.72 -4.71 -17.21
N THR A 166 10.07 -3.46 -16.94
CA THR A 166 10.90 -2.65 -17.82
C THR A 166 12.34 -2.62 -17.32
N GLU A 167 13.29 -2.71 -18.24
CA GLU A 167 14.72 -2.59 -17.95
C GLU A 167 15.10 -1.11 -17.73
N SER A 168 16.03 -0.83 -16.82
CA SER A 168 16.54 0.53 -16.60
C SER A 168 18.02 0.53 -16.30
N GLY A 169 18.72 1.59 -16.70
CA GLY A 169 20.09 1.86 -16.22
C GLY A 169 20.11 2.22 -14.73
N GLU A 170 21.26 2.01 -14.08
CA GLU A 170 21.52 2.28 -12.65
C GLU A 170 21.46 3.78 -12.25
N THR A 171 21.31 4.71 -13.21
CA THR A 171 21.55 6.14 -12.98
C THR A 171 20.38 6.91 -12.31
N ASP A 172 19.27 6.24 -12.03
CA ASP A 172 18.07 6.88 -11.50
C ASP A 172 18.08 6.79 -9.96
N THR A 173 18.70 7.79 -9.31
CA THR A 173 18.97 7.81 -7.86
C THR A 173 18.01 8.68 -7.06
N ALA A 174 17.21 9.53 -7.70
CA ALA A 174 16.30 10.43 -6.98
C ALA A 174 15.02 9.69 -6.54
N GLY A 175 14.67 9.81 -5.25
CA GLY A 175 13.37 9.38 -4.71
C GLY A 175 13.22 7.88 -4.44
N TRP A 176 14.26 7.07 -4.62
CA TRP A 176 14.26 5.64 -4.32
C TRP A 176 14.56 5.37 -2.85
N ILE A 177 13.74 4.52 -2.23
CA ILE A 177 13.90 4.07 -0.85
C ILE A 177 14.15 2.57 -0.86
N THR A 178 15.33 2.17 -0.39
CA THR A 178 15.72 0.76 -0.32
C THR A 178 14.97 0.02 0.79
N VAL A 179 14.36 -1.12 0.45
CA VAL A 179 13.64 -2.04 1.36
C VAL A 179 14.51 -3.27 1.66
N LEU A 180 15.29 -3.75 0.69
CA LEU A 180 16.28 -4.83 0.81
C LEU A 180 17.59 -4.37 0.18
N ASN A 181 18.72 -4.61 0.84
CA ASN A 181 20.07 -4.37 0.33
C ASN A 181 21.04 -5.53 0.61
N GLU A 182 20.50 -6.72 0.90
CA GLU A 182 21.27 -7.94 1.14
C GLU A 182 20.92 -8.95 0.06
N THR A 183 21.93 -9.58 -0.54
CA THR A 183 21.72 -10.55 -1.61
C THR A 183 21.00 -11.79 -1.11
N GLN A 184 19.87 -12.11 -1.76
CA GLN A 184 19.06 -13.29 -1.51
C GLN A 184 18.94 -14.14 -2.76
N SER A 185 19.30 -15.42 -2.65
CA SER A 185 19.07 -16.42 -3.69
C SER A 185 17.67 -17.03 -3.53
N VAL A 186 16.81 -16.90 -4.54
CA VAL A 186 15.41 -17.36 -4.53
C VAL A 186 15.17 -18.31 -5.69
N ASP A 187 14.75 -19.55 -5.41
CA ASP A 187 14.18 -20.44 -6.42
C ASP A 187 12.68 -20.22 -6.50
N LEU A 188 12.21 -19.50 -7.53
CA LEU A 188 10.80 -19.08 -7.63
C LEU A 188 9.85 -20.29 -7.71
N LEU A 189 10.28 -21.41 -8.30
CA LEU A 189 9.45 -22.59 -8.44
C LEU A 189 9.22 -23.37 -7.13
N GLN A 190 9.91 -22.99 -6.04
CA GLN A 190 9.61 -23.48 -4.69
C GLN A 190 8.43 -22.74 -4.03
N PHE A 191 8.01 -21.62 -4.60
CA PHE A 191 7.06 -20.68 -4.01
C PHE A 191 5.85 -20.47 -4.91
N VAL A 192 5.15 -21.54 -5.30
CA VAL A 192 3.92 -21.42 -6.12
C VAL A 192 2.70 -21.12 -5.24
N ASN A 193 2.55 -21.88 -4.14
CA ASN A 193 1.40 -21.77 -3.23
C ASN A 193 1.69 -20.96 -1.96
N VAL A 194 2.94 -20.55 -1.78
CA VAL A 194 3.42 -19.82 -0.61
C VAL A 194 4.33 -18.70 -1.09
N SER A 195 4.34 -17.57 -0.39
CA SER A 195 5.22 -16.45 -0.69
C SER A 195 6.48 -16.47 0.19
N ARG A 196 7.57 -15.94 -0.35
CA ARG A 196 8.81 -15.69 0.39
C ARG A 196 9.00 -14.20 0.58
N ILE A 197 9.16 -13.76 1.83
CA ILE A 197 9.51 -12.37 2.13
C ILE A 197 10.95 -12.09 1.67
N LEU A 198 11.11 -11.03 0.89
CA LEU A 198 12.41 -10.48 0.50
C LEU A 198 12.89 -9.46 1.53
N GLY A 199 12.02 -8.55 1.95
CA GLY A 199 12.38 -7.50 2.89
C GLY A 199 11.16 -6.80 3.49
N GLN A 200 11.41 -6.09 4.59
CA GLN A 200 10.41 -5.33 5.32
C GLN A 200 11.01 -3.98 5.72
N LYS A 201 10.23 -2.91 5.59
CA LYS A 201 10.65 -1.58 6.01
C LYS A 201 9.47 -0.72 6.45
N THR A 202 9.66 0.03 7.54
CA THR A 202 8.75 1.11 7.91
C THR A 202 9.06 2.34 7.07
N LEU A 203 8.03 2.86 6.40
CA LEU A 203 8.08 3.99 5.47
C LEU A 203 7.06 5.04 5.86
N GLU A 204 7.24 6.27 5.38
CA GLU A 204 6.19 7.28 5.50
C GLU A 204 4.93 6.82 4.76
N ALA A 205 3.78 7.01 5.39
CA ALA A 205 2.52 6.84 4.71
C ALA A 205 2.47 7.76 3.48
N GLY A 206 1.85 7.30 2.41
CA GLY A 206 1.94 7.97 1.13
C GLY A 206 1.83 7.03 -0.04
N THR A 207 1.97 7.63 -1.21
CA THR A 207 1.85 6.93 -2.47
C THR A 207 3.21 6.71 -3.08
N TYR A 208 3.35 5.56 -3.69
CA TYR A 208 4.55 5.09 -4.34
C TYR A 208 4.21 4.76 -5.78
N THR A 209 5.14 5.02 -6.69
CA THR A 209 4.93 4.95 -8.14
C THR A 209 5.46 3.67 -8.74
N GLN A 210 6.55 3.14 -8.17
CA GLN A 210 7.33 2.08 -8.78
C GLN A 210 7.98 1.18 -7.73
N ILE A 211 8.20 -0.07 -8.13
CA ILE A 211 9.04 -1.06 -7.42
C ILE A 211 10.22 -1.40 -8.33
N ARG A 212 11.42 -1.47 -7.76
CA ARG A 212 12.64 -1.84 -8.46
C ARG A 212 13.30 -3.02 -7.79
N LEU A 213 13.73 -3.98 -8.61
CA LEU A 213 14.49 -5.14 -8.19
C LEU A 213 15.82 -5.15 -8.92
N LYS A 214 16.92 -5.28 -8.18
CA LYS A 214 18.23 -5.57 -8.76
C LYS A 214 18.49 -7.07 -8.68
N ILE A 215 18.73 -7.68 -9.82
CA ILE A 215 19.04 -9.11 -9.98
C ILE A 215 20.46 -9.21 -10.55
N ASP A 216 21.37 -9.75 -9.74
CA ASP A 216 22.78 -9.88 -10.13
C ASP A 216 23.00 -11.03 -11.10
N SER A 217 22.24 -12.12 -10.96
CA SER A 217 22.36 -13.31 -11.79
C SER A 217 21.15 -14.24 -11.64
N GLY A 218 21.00 -15.18 -12.58
CA GLY A 218 20.04 -16.27 -12.47
C GLY A 218 20.52 -17.56 -13.12
N ALA A 219 19.86 -18.66 -12.76
CA ALA A 219 20.05 -19.98 -13.35
C ALA A 219 18.70 -20.67 -13.52
N ILE A 220 18.57 -21.49 -14.56
CA ILE A 220 17.33 -22.20 -14.89
C ILE A 220 17.63 -23.68 -15.14
N THR A 221 16.74 -24.55 -14.68
CA THR A 221 16.78 -25.98 -15.03
C THR A 221 15.60 -26.31 -15.93
N VAL A 222 15.89 -26.81 -17.13
CA VAL A 222 14.89 -27.22 -18.12
C VAL A 222 15.15 -28.67 -18.48
N ASP A 223 14.13 -29.52 -18.34
CA ASP A 223 14.21 -30.96 -18.61
C ASP A 223 15.40 -31.64 -17.89
N GLY A 224 15.69 -31.20 -16.67
CA GLY A 224 16.77 -31.72 -15.84
C GLY A 224 18.18 -31.21 -16.19
N THR A 225 18.32 -30.31 -17.17
CA THR A 225 19.60 -29.69 -17.53
C THR A 225 19.68 -28.25 -17.06
N ASP A 226 20.79 -27.88 -16.41
CA ASP A 226 21.04 -26.53 -15.91
C ASP A 226 21.62 -25.63 -17.00
N TYR A 227 21.07 -24.42 -17.11
CA TYR A 227 21.51 -23.38 -18.02
C TYR A 227 21.71 -22.05 -17.28
N PRO A 228 22.67 -21.21 -17.72
CA PRO A 228 22.74 -19.83 -17.25
C PRO A 228 21.51 -19.05 -17.77
N LEU A 229 20.91 -18.24 -16.89
CA LEU A 229 19.83 -17.33 -17.26
C LEU A 229 20.41 -15.93 -17.46
N THR A 230 20.22 -15.38 -18.66
CA THR A 230 20.63 -14.00 -18.95
C THR A 230 19.60 -13.03 -18.36
N VAL A 231 20.06 -12.08 -17.55
CA VAL A 231 19.25 -10.96 -17.04
C VAL A 231 19.79 -9.68 -17.68
N PRO A 232 19.08 -9.06 -18.64
CA PRO A 232 19.70 -8.09 -19.55
C PRO A 232 20.27 -6.83 -18.87
N SER A 233 19.47 -6.04 -18.13
CA SER A 233 19.98 -4.86 -17.41
C SER A 233 20.34 -5.13 -15.96
N GLY A 234 19.97 -6.30 -15.43
CA GLY A 234 20.08 -6.60 -14.00
C GLY A 234 19.17 -5.74 -13.11
N VAL A 235 18.40 -4.80 -13.67
CA VAL A 235 17.50 -3.90 -12.93
C VAL A 235 16.11 -3.94 -13.55
N LEU A 236 15.18 -4.55 -12.84
CA LEU A 236 13.79 -4.62 -13.21
C LEU A 236 13.02 -3.49 -12.54
N LYS A 237 12.27 -2.71 -13.32
CA LYS A 237 11.31 -1.71 -12.82
C LYS A 237 9.89 -2.16 -13.12
N LEU A 238 9.06 -2.14 -12.08
CA LEU A 238 7.62 -2.34 -12.16
C LEU A 238 6.94 -0.98 -12.01
N ASN A 239 6.28 -0.54 -13.10
CA ASN A 239 5.54 0.72 -13.15
C ASN A 239 4.12 0.56 -12.55
N ARG A 240 4.09 0.00 -11.34
CA ARG A 240 2.88 -0.29 -10.58
C ARG A 240 2.97 0.46 -9.26
N GLY A 241 2.18 1.51 -9.14
CA GLY A 241 2.12 2.31 -7.91
C GLY A 241 1.36 1.60 -6.81
N PHE A 242 1.45 2.08 -5.58
CA PHE A 242 0.68 1.56 -4.43
C PHE A 242 0.56 2.65 -3.36
N VAL A 243 -0.35 2.45 -2.40
CA VAL A 243 -0.59 3.37 -1.30
C VAL A 243 -0.27 2.69 0.02
N LEU A 244 0.42 3.42 0.91
CA LEU A 244 0.65 3.08 2.30
C LEU A 244 -0.22 3.98 3.18
N VAL A 245 -1.11 3.38 3.96
CA VAL A 245 -1.97 4.07 4.94
C VAL A 245 -1.26 4.08 6.30
N PRO A 246 -1.35 5.16 7.09
CA PRO A 246 -0.76 5.21 8.42
C PRO A 246 -1.21 4.05 9.32
N ASN A 247 -0.27 3.52 10.11
CA ASN A 247 -0.46 2.44 11.06
C ASN A 247 -0.91 1.11 10.43
N GLU A 248 -0.79 0.94 9.11
CA GLU A 248 -1.05 -0.31 8.40
C GLU A 248 0.24 -1.11 8.17
N THR A 249 0.12 -2.43 8.10
CA THR A 249 1.11 -3.28 7.44
C THR A 249 0.60 -3.69 6.06
N ARG A 250 1.30 -3.27 5.01
CA ARG A 250 0.99 -3.57 3.62
C ARG A 250 1.97 -4.60 3.09
N MET A 251 1.45 -5.72 2.58
CA MET A 251 2.26 -6.73 1.90
C MET A 251 2.03 -6.66 0.40
N LEU A 252 3.12 -6.51 -0.36
CA LEU A 252 3.10 -6.61 -1.82
C LEU A 252 3.81 -7.90 -2.21
N THR A 253 3.06 -8.82 -2.81
CA THR A 253 3.58 -10.07 -3.35
C THR A 253 3.81 -9.91 -4.84
N LEU A 254 5.06 -10.01 -5.26
CA LEU A 254 5.47 -10.04 -6.66
C LEU A 254 5.28 -11.47 -7.18
N ASP A 255 4.20 -11.67 -7.91
CA ASP A 255 3.75 -12.95 -8.47
C ASP A 255 4.34 -13.10 -9.87
N PHE A 256 5.51 -13.74 -9.97
CA PHE A 256 6.19 -13.96 -11.24
C PHE A 256 5.43 -15.02 -12.03
N ASN A 257 5.16 -14.77 -13.31
CA ASN A 257 4.75 -15.84 -14.21
C ASN A 257 5.98 -16.42 -14.88
N VAL A 258 6.61 -17.44 -14.31
CA VAL A 258 7.89 -17.97 -14.80
C VAL A 258 7.82 -18.43 -16.26
N GLU A 259 6.73 -19.10 -16.64
CA GLU A 259 6.52 -19.60 -18.01
C GLU A 259 6.49 -18.47 -19.04
N LYS A 260 5.80 -17.36 -18.74
CA LYS A 260 5.79 -16.18 -19.60
C LYS A 260 7.04 -15.31 -19.47
N SER A 261 7.81 -15.49 -18.39
CA SER A 261 8.97 -14.67 -18.06
C SER A 261 10.26 -15.16 -18.70
N VAL A 262 10.32 -16.41 -19.14
CA VAL A 262 11.52 -17.02 -19.71
C VAL A 262 11.37 -17.11 -21.22
N VAL A 263 12.37 -16.58 -21.94
CA VAL A 263 12.45 -16.66 -23.40
C VAL A 263 13.65 -17.49 -23.81
N ARG A 264 13.40 -18.60 -24.51
CA ARG A 264 14.45 -19.38 -25.19
C ARG A 264 14.84 -18.68 -26.50
N THR A 265 16.13 -18.39 -26.67
CA THR A 265 16.66 -17.79 -27.90
C THR A 265 16.90 -18.86 -28.98
N ARG A 266 17.09 -18.42 -30.23
CA ARG A 266 17.47 -19.31 -31.36
C ARG A 266 18.84 -19.99 -31.19
N SER A 267 19.62 -19.61 -30.18
CA SER A 267 20.93 -20.18 -29.86
C SER A 267 20.92 -20.98 -28.56
N ASP A 268 19.73 -21.46 -28.15
CA ASP A 268 19.51 -22.27 -26.93
C ASP A 268 20.01 -21.60 -25.64
N LYS A 269 19.91 -20.28 -25.58
CA LYS A 269 20.13 -19.49 -24.36
C LYS A 269 18.79 -19.09 -23.76
N TYR A 270 18.75 -18.96 -22.44
CA TYR A 270 17.56 -18.49 -21.73
C TYR A 270 17.74 -17.03 -21.31
N LEU A 271 16.72 -16.23 -21.58
CA LEU A 271 16.66 -14.81 -21.26
C LEU A 271 15.47 -14.56 -20.33
N LEU A 272 15.69 -13.80 -19.26
CA LEU A 272 14.62 -13.34 -18.39
C LEU A 272 13.99 -12.06 -18.96
N LYS A 273 12.68 -12.09 -19.21
CA LYS A 273 11.81 -10.96 -19.52
C LYS A 273 10.57 -11.03 -18.62
N PRO A 274 10.68 -10.55 -17.37
CA PRO A 274 9.69 -10.85 -16.35
C PRO A 274 8.29 -10.32 -16.70
N VAL A 275 7.32 -11.19 -16.51
CA VAL A 275 5.90 -10.89 -16.46
C VAL A 275 5.47 -11.12 -15.01
N ILE A 276 5.04 -10.06 -14.33
CA ILE A 276 4.84 -10.06 -12.87
C ILE A 276 3.49 -9.41 -12.56
N ALA A 277 2.63 -10.08 -11.81
CA ALA A 277 1.50 -9.44 -11.15
C ALA A 277 1.93 -8.94 -9.76
N VAL A 278 1.37 -7.82 -9.31
CA VAL A 278 1.65 -7.27 -7.98
C VAL A 278 0.39 -7.42 -7.14
N VAL A 279 0.34 -8.47 -6.33
CA VAL A 279 -0.79 -8.76 -5.45
C VAL A 279 -0.63 -7.99 -4.16
N SER A 280 -1.68 -7.25 -3.77
CA SER A 280 -1.62 -6.29 -2.70
C SER A 280 -2.53 -6.69 -1.54
N GLU A 281 -1.95 -7.14 -0.43
CA GLU A 281 -2.66 -7.70 0.72
C GLU A 281 -2.51 -6.79 1.95
N ARG A 282 -3.56 -6.71 2.77
CA ARG A 282 -3.50 -6.08 4.10
C ARG A 282 -3.09 -7.14 5.12
N GLY A 283 -2.02 -6.86 5.86
CA GLY A 283 -1.55 -7.70 6.97
C GLY A 283 -2.32 -7.44 8.27
#